data_AF-A0A2V6EBN2-F1
#
_entry.id   AF-A0A2V6EBN2-F1
#
_cell.length_a   1.000
_cell.length_b   1.000
_cell.length_c   1.000
_cell.angle_alpha   90.00
_cell.angle_beta   90.00
_cell.angle_gamma   90.00
#
_symmetry.space_group_name_H-M   'P 1'
#
loop_
_entity.id
_entity.type
_entity.pdbx_description
1 polymer ?
#
loop_
_entity_poly.entity_id
_entity_poly.type
_entity_poly.pdbx_seq_one_letter_code
_entity_poly.pdbx_strand_id
1 'polypeptide(L)'
;HADKNYYVIAYINCSAGVKAQADVICTSGNADKIVRAAPHDRNILFVPDQNLGAWVMERTGRKMDLWQGTCYVHVEFTARSIGKIREEYPDAPVVAHPECTYAVRMLADEVCSTEKMVTFCKESPAREIIVVTEAGLLHRLRKEIPQKIFIPGPTENCFCGECRFMKMNTLEKAYDALLKMEPEIILPESLRKRAEVPILRMLELSR
;
A
#
# COMPACT_ATOMS: atom_id res chain seq x y z
N HIS A 1 -22.84 15.91 -6.39
CA HIS A 1 -21.56 15.29 -6.82
C HIS A 1 -21.52 14.98 -8.32
N ALA A 2 -22.67 14.76 -8.99
CA ALA A 2 -22.75 14.78 -10.45
C ALA A 2 -22.22 16.09 -11.06
N ASP A 3 -22.32 17.19 -10.31
CA ASP A 3 -21.97 18.55 -10.75
C ASP A 3 -20.46 18.80 -10.93
N LYS A 4 -19.58 17.92 -10.40
CA LYS A 4 -18.12 18.10 -10.48
C LYS A 4 -17.41 17.18 -11.48
N ASN A 5 -18.13 16.24 -12.09
CA ASN A 5 -17.62 15.28 -13.08
C ASN A 5 -16.29 14.60 -12.70
N TYR A 6 -16.17 14.12 -11.45
CA TYR A 6 -14.95 13.43 -11.00
C TYR A 6 -14.79 12.06 -11.64
N TYR A 7 -13.58 11.74 -12.08
CA TYR A 7 -13.11 10.37 -12.29
C TYR A 7 -12.58 9.82 -10.97
N VAL A 8 -13.26 8.83 -10.40
CA VAL A 8 -12.96 8.29 -9.07
C VAL A 8 -12.01 7.11 -9.19
N ILE A 9 -10.81 7.27 -8.64
CA ILE A 9 -9.80 6.21 -8.52
C ILE A 9 -9.78 5.75 -7.07
N ALA A 10 -10.18 4.50 -6.83
CA ALA A 10 -10.20 3.94 -5.49
C ALA A 10 -9.07 2.92 -5.30
N TYR A 11 -8.26 3.11 -4.28
CA TYR A 11 -7.32 2.11 -3.81
C TYR A 11 -8.08 0.85 -3.35
N ILE A 12 -7.51 -0.33 -3.60
CA ILE A 12 -8.12 -1.64 -3.31
C ILE A 12 -8.56 -1.78 -1.83
N ASN A 13 -7.91 -1.05 -0.92
CA ASN A 13 -8.23 -0.98 0.51
C ASN A 13 -9.47 -0.10 0.77
N CYS A 14 -10.62 -0.57 0.29
CA CYS A 14 -11.93 0.06 0.51
C CYS A 14 -13.06 -0.98 0.50
N SER A 15 -14.26 -0.60 0.93
CA SER A 15 -15.42 -1.51 0.93
C SER A 15 -15.89 -1.83 -0.50
N ALA A 16 -16.64 -2.93 -0.66
CA ALA A 16 -17.31 -3.23 -1.93
C ALA A 16 -18.26 -2.11 -2.38
N GLY A 17 -18.88 -1.40 -1.42
CA GLY A 17 -19.71 -0.22 -1.69
C GLY A 17 -18.95 0.91 -2.39
N VAL A 18 -17.76 1.23 -1.89
CA VAL A 18 -16.87 2.24 -2.50
C VAL A 18 -16.40 1.78 -3.88
N LYS A 19 -15.99 0.51 -4.00
CA LYS A 19 -15.61 -0.06 -5.32
C LYS A 19 -16.74 0.11 -6.33
N ALA A 20 -17.97 -0.19 -5.95
CA ALA A 20 -19.14 -0.07 -6.81
C ALA A 20 -19.52 1.36 -7.20
N GLN A 21 -18.83 2.38 -6.69
CA GLN A 21 -18.97 3.80 -7.04
C GLN A 21 -17.72 4.37 -7.73
N ALA A 22 -16.63 3.60 -7.84
CA ALA A 22 -15.39 4.04 -8.46
C ALA A 22 -15.41 3.81 -9.97
N ASP A 23 -14.72 4.67 -10.73
CA ASP A 23 -14.50 4.47 -12.17
C ASP A 23 -13.44 3.40 -12.44
N VAL A 24 -12.44 3.27 -11.54
CA VAL A 24 -11.35 2.27 -11.61
C VAL A 24 -10.74 2.02 -10.23
N ILE A 25 -10.25 0.80 -10.01
CA ILE A 25 -9.49 0.44 -8.81
C ILE A 25 -7.98 0.59 -9.06
N CYS A 26 -7.18 0.82 -8.02
CA CYS A 26 -5.73 0.69 -8.08
C CYS A 26 -5.17 -0.05 -6.86
N THR A 27 -3.90 -0.44 -6.93
CA THR A 27 -3.07 -0.91 -5.82
C THR A 27 -1.84 -0.01 -5.69
N SER A 28 -1.07 -0.11 -4.60
CA SER A 28 0.20 0.63 -4.48
C SER A 28 1.20 0.26 -5.58
N GLY A 29 1.06 -0.93 -6.20
CA GLY A 29 1.94 -1.40 -7.28
C GLY A 29 1.67 -0.74 -8.64
N ASN A 30 0.42 -0.36 -8.93
CA ASN A 30 -0.01 0.16 -10.24
C ASN A 30 -0.65 1.55 -10.21
N ALA A 31 -0.79 2.20 -9.04
CA ALA A 31 -1.49 3.48 -8.93
C ALA A 31 -0.95 4.57 -9.86
N ASP A 32 0.38 4.66 -10.05
CA ASP A 32 1.01 5.57 -11.03
C ASP A 32 0.47 5.34 -12.45
N LYS A 33 0.42 4.07 -12.90
CA LYS A 33 -0.10 3.70 -14.23
C LYS A 33 -1.58 4.04 -14.38
N ILE A 34 -2.38 3.73 -13.36
CA ILE A 34 -3.83 3.99 -13.37
C ILE A 34 -4.11 5.50 -13.42
N VAL A 35 -3.39 6.31 -12.64
CA VAL A 35 -3.56 7.78 -12.64
C VAL A 35 -3.12 8.40 -13.96
N ARG A 36 -2.04 7.91 -14.60
CA ARG A 36 -1.64 8.39 -15.94
C ARG A 36 -2.69 8.08 -17.00
N ALA A 37 -3.33 6.91 -16.92
CA ALA A 37 -4.38 6.49 -17.84
C ALA A 37 -5.73 7.20 -17.62
N ALA A 38 -5.91 7.90 -16.50
CA ALA A 38 -7.15 8.60 -16.20
C ALA A 38 -7.44 9.71 -17.23
N PRO A 39 -8.71 9.91 -17.64
CA PRO A 39 -9.09 10.94 -18.62
C PRO A 39 -8.57 12.33 -18.24
N HIS A 40 -8.09 13.09 -19.21
CA HIS A 40 -7.49 14.42 -18.98
C HIS A 40 -8.53 15.54 -18.81
N ASP A 41 -9.76 15.30 -19.25
CA ASP A 41 -10.90 16.23 -19.23
C ASP A 41 -11.73 16.16 -17.93
N ARG A 42 -11.36 15.29 -16.99
CA ARG A 42 -12.07 15.10 -15.71
C ARG A 42 -11.15 15.37 -14.52
N ASN A 43 -11.70 16.00 -13.48
CA ASN A 43 -11.04 16.07 -12.18
C ASN A 43 -10.91 14.66 -11.60
N ILE A 44 -9.83 14.37 -10.88
CA ILE A 44 -9.63 13.05 -10.26
C ILE A 44 -9.92 13.16 -8.77
N LEU A 45 -10.72 12.22 -8.24
CA LEU A 45 -10.85 11.98 -6.80
C LEU A 45 -10.11 10.68 -6.47
N PHE A 46 -9.10 10.75 -5.61
CA PHE A 46 -8.33 9.59 -5.17
C PHE A 46 -8.70 9.22 -3.74
N VAL A 47 -9.10 7.96 -3.51
CA VAL A 47 -9.58 7.48 -2.21
C VAL A 47 -8.97 6.13 -1.80
N PRO A 48 -8.90 5.79 -0.50
CA PRO A 48 -9.06 6.69 0.63
C PRO A 48 -7.72 7.28 1.12
N ASP A 49 -6.58 6.75 0.67
CA ASP A 49 -5.27 7.05 1.26
C ASP A 49 -4.62 8.29 0.62
N GLN A 50 -4.49 9.36 1.41
CA GLN A 50 -3.91 10.62 0.94
C GLN A 50 -2.39 10.54 0.72
N ASN A 51 -1.67 9.68 1.44
CA ASN A 51 -0.22 9.58 1.31
C ASN A 51 0.14 8.91 -0.01
N LEU A 52 -0.54 7.80 -0.33
CA LEU A 52 -0.43 7.15 -1.63
C LEU A 52 -0.87 8.10 -2.75
N GLY A 53 -2.00 8.79 -2.57
CA GLY A 53 -2.49 9.77 -3.55
C GLY A 53 -1.47 10.88 -3.82
N ALA A 54 -0.91 11.49 -2.77
CA ALA A 54 0.11 12.53 -2.87
C ALA A 54 1.40 12.02 -3.54
N TRP A 55 1.87 10.82 -3.17
CA TRP A 55 3.02 10.19 -3.82
C TRP A 55 2.79 9.99 -5.33
N VAL A 56 1.58 9.58 -5.73
CA VAL A 56 1.25 9.46 -7.15
C VAL A 56 1.16 10.82 -7.84
N MET A 57 0.63 11.86 -7.17
CA MET A 57 0.63 13.24 -7.71
C MET A 57 2.05 13.73 -8.00
N GLU A 58 2.97 13.53 -7.05
CA GLU A 58 4.39 13.91 -7.19
C GLU A 58 5.05 13.25 -8.41
N ARG A 59 4.73 11.97 -8.66
CA ARG A 59 5.31 11.20 -9.78
C ARG A 59 4.68 11.50 -11.14
N THR A 60 3.38 11.75 -11.15
CA THR A 60 2.61 11.86 -12.40
C THR A 60 2.39 13.30 -12.83
N GLY A 61 2.53 14.27 -11.91
CA GLY A 61 2.14 15.66 -12.13
C GLY A 61 0.61 15.86 -12.28
N ARG A 62 -0.20 14.80 -12.14
CA ARG A 62 -1.65 14.88 -12.26
C ARG A 62 -2.23 15.49 -11.00
N LYS A 63 -2.97 16.59 -11.13
CA LYS A 63 -3.73 17.17 -10.02
C LYS A 63 -4.89 16.24 -9.64
N MET A 64 -5.00 15.92 -8.36
CA MET A 64 -6.06 15.09 -7.80
C MET A 64 -6.59 15.72 -6.51
N ASP A 65 -7.86 15.53 -6.23
CA ASP A 65 -8.43 15.76 -4.90
C ASP A 65 -8.29 14.48 -4.09
N LEU A 66 -7.77 14.60 -2.87
CA LEU A 66 -7.41 13.45 -2.02
C LEU A 66 -8.37 13.32 -0.84
N TRP A 67 -8.94 12.13 -0.67
CA TRP A 67 -9.65 11.80 0.56
C TRP A 67 -8.68 11.74 1.73
N GLN A 68 -9.06 12.31 2.88
CA GLN A 68 -8.19 12.47 4.06
C GLN A 68 -8.13 11.19 4.93
N GLY A 69 -7.94 10.04 4.29
CA GLY A 69 -7.71 8.76 4.96
C GLY A 69 -6.23 8.38 4.95
N THR A 70 -5.83 7.53 5.90
CA THR A 70 -4.44 7.07 6.04
C THR A 70 -4.42 5.66 6.61
N CYS A 71 -3.41 4.86 6.26
CA CYS A 71 -3.08 3.66 7.00
C CYS A 71 -2.42 4.00 8.34
N TYR A 72 -3.03 3.57 9.46
CA TYR A 72 -2.52 3.88 10.80
C TYR A 72 -1.12 3.30 11.03
N VAL A 73 -0.79 2.14 10.46
CA VAL A 73 0.53 1.51 10.59
C VAL A 73 1.61 2.37 9.92
N HIS A 74 1.35 2.86 8.70
CA HIS A 74 2.37 3.56 7.93
C HIS A 74 2.59 5.01 8.37
N VAL A 75 1.66 5.61 9.11
CA VAL A 75 1.83 6.94 9.71
C VAL A 75 2.50 6.92 11.09
N GLU A 76 2.70 5.75 11.69
CA GLU A 76 3.47 5.61 12.94
C GLU A 76 4.98 5.78 12.72
N PHE A 77 5.48 5.60 11.49
CA PHE A 77 6.86 5.93 11.14
C PHE A 77 7.03 7.45 11.08
N THR A 78 8.08 7.96 11.73
CA THR A 78 8.38 9.40 11.77
C THR A 78 9.72 9.69 11.13
N ALA A 79 9.88 10.89 10.57
CA ALA A 79 11.17 11.30 10.02
C ALA A 79 12.30 11.23 11.06
N ARG A 80 11.96 11.47 12.33
CA ARG A 80 12.89 11.32 13.46
C ARG A 80 13.33 9.88 13.67
N SER A 81 12.39 8.93 13.65
CA SER A 81 12.71 7.51 13.85
C SER A 81 13.56 6.97 12.69
N ILE A 82 13.23 7.37 11.45
CA ILE A 82 14.01 7.02 10.26
C ILE A 82 15.41 7.68 10.26
N GLY A 83 15.52 8.92 10.71
CA GLY A 83 16.82 9.59 10.86
C GLY A 83 17.76 8.85 11.80
N LYS A 84 17.27 8.45 12.98
CA LYS A 84 18.06 7.70 13.98
C LYS A 84 18.57 6.36 13.45
N ILE A 85 17.70 5.57 12.81
CA ILE A 85 18.13 4.25 12.31
C ILE A 85 19.13 4.37 11.16
N ARG A 86 19.09 5.45 10.37
CA ARG A 86 20.14 5.74 9.38
C ARG A 86 21.47 6.12 10.02
N GLU A 87 21.48 6.77 11.19
CA GLU A 87 22.72 7.01 11.95
C GLU A 87 23.31 5.70 12.48
N GLU A 88 22.46 4.76 12.90
CA GLU A 88 22.89 3.42 13.37
C GLU A 88 23.37 2.52 12.22
N TYR A 89 22.77 2.64 11.03
CA TYR A 89 23.07 1.85 9.83
C TYR A 89 23.29 2.76 8.59
N PRO A 90 24.40 3.50 8.52
CA PRO A 90 24.63 4.54 7.50
C PRO A 90 24.71 4.01 6.07
N ASP A 91 25.14 2.76 5.89
CA ASP A 91 25.30 2.13 4.58
C ASP A 91 24.06 1.32 4.14
N ALA A 92 23.05 1.18 5.00
CA ALA A 92 21.85 0.41 4.70
C ALA A 92 20.81 1.28 3.97
N PRO A 93 20.43 0.94 2.71
CA PRO A 93 19.36 1.66 2.04
C PRO A 93 18.03 1.46 2.77
N VAL A 94 17.22 2.52 2.77
CA VAL A 94 15.89 2.57 3.34
C VAL A 94 14.87 2.40 2.23
N VAL A 95 14.05 1.36 2.32
CA VAL A 95 12.90 1.15 1.42
C VAL A 95 11.59 1.38 2.18
N ALA A 96 10.74 2.28 1.68
CA ALA A 96 9.50 2.69 2.35
C ALA A 96 8.24 2.49 1.49
N HIS A 97 7.11 2.25 2.15
CA HIS A 97 5.83 2.09 1.46
C HIS A 97 5.25 3.47 1.09
N PRO A 98 4.57 3.65 -0.06
CA PRO A 98 3.98 4.93 -0.45
C PRO A 98 2.85 5.42 0.47
N GLU A 99 2.31 4.57 1.35
CA GLU A 99 1.36 4.98 2.41
C GLU A 99 2.03 5.74 3.57
N CYS A 100 3.38 5.74 3.63
CA CYS A 100 4.11 6.53 4.61
C CYS A 100 3.97 8.03 4.34
N THR A 101 4.10 8.81 5.41
CA THR A 101 4.05 10.28 5.34
C THR A 101 5.13 10.83 4.41
N TYR A 102 4.89 12.02 3.84
CA TYR A 102 5.87 12.69 2.97
C TYR A 102 7.25 12.80 3.62
N ALA A 103 7.31 13.16 4.91
CA ALA A 103 8.57 13.31 5.63
C ALA A 103 9.37 12.00 5.74
N VAL A 104 8.68 10.84 5.85
CA VAL A 104 9.33 9.52 5.81
C VAL A 104 9.75 9.15 4.39
N ARG A 105 8.89 9.40 3.40
CA ARG A 105 9.19 9.10 1.98
C ARG A 105 10.43 9.86 1.48
N MET A 106 10.64 11.09 1.95
CA MET A 106 11.82 11.90 1.62
C MET A 106 13.14 11.36 2.19
N LEU A 107 13.08 10.51 3.21
CA LEU A 107 14.26 9.88 3.83
C LEU A 107 14.50 8.46 3.31
N ALA A 108 13.65 7.97 2.42
CA ALA A 108 13.78 6.65 1.81
C ALA A 108 14.62 6.73 0.53
N ASP A 109 15.49 5.74 0.33
CA ASP A 109 16.25 5.59 -0.91
C ASP A 109 15.39 4.99 -2.03
N GLU A 110 14.33 4.25 -1.67
CA GLU A 110 13.31 3.77 -2.61
C GLU A 110 11.90 3.78 -1.97
N VAL A 111 10.88 4.18 -2.74
CA VAL A 111 9.47 4.16 -2.30
C VAL A 111 8.63 3.34 -3.26
N CYS A 112 8.14 2.18 -2.80
CA CYS A 112 7.42 1.24 -3.65
C CYS A 112 6.45 0.31 -2.89
N SER A 113 5.63 -0.46 -3.62
CA SER A 113 4.72 -1.46 -3.04
C SER A 113 5.49 -2.63 -2.41
N THR A 114 4.86 -3.39 -1.52
CA THR A 114 5.50 -4.56 -0.87
C THR A 114 6.10 -5.55 -1.86
N GLU A 115 5.43 -5.83 -2.98
CA GLU A 115 5.98 -6.73 -4.00
C GLU A 115 7.23 -6.15 -4.68
N LYS A 116 7.23 -4.84 -4.97
CA LYS A 116 8.39 -4.14 -5.52
C LYS A 116 9.53 -4.01 -4.50
N MET A 117 9.21 -3.93 -3.20
CA MET A 117 10.21 -3.96 -2.14
C MET A 117 10.96 -5.30 -2.14
N VAL A 118 10.27 -6.42 -2.36
CA VAL A 118 10.93 -7.73 -2.49
C VAL A 118 11.90 -7.71 -3.67
N THR A 119 11.50 -7.16 -4.83
CA THR A 119 12.38 -7.01 -5.99
C THR A 119 13.58 -6.12 -5.67
N PHE A 120 13.36 -4.92 -5.11
CA PHE A 120 14.42 -4.01 -4.69
C PHE A 120 15.42 -4.69 -3.74
N CYS A 121 14.91 -5.43 -2.75
CA CYS A 121 15.74 -6.17 -1.80
C CYS A 121 16.56 -7.27 -2.46
N LYS A 122 16.05 -7.93 -3.52
CA LYS A 122 16.80 -8.94 -4.28
C LYS A 122 17.90 -8.31 -5.12
N GLU A 123 17.60 -7.21 -5.80
CA GLU A 123 18.47 -6.56 -6.78
C GLU A 123 19.53 -5.65 -6.15
N SER A 124 19.24 -5.08 -4.98
CA SER A 124 20.17 -4.21 -4.27
C SER A 124 21.50 -4.93 -3.99
N PRO A 125 22.68 -4.26 -4.09
CA PRO A 125 23.94 -4.85 -3.68
C PRO A 125 24.14 -4.84 -2.15
N ALA A 126 23.31 -4.09 -1.40
CA ALA A 126 23.48 -3.93 0.03
C ALA A 126 23.21 -5.24 0.80
N ARG A 127 24.05 -5.49 1.81
CA ARG A 127 23.91 -6.63 2.74
C ARG A 127 22.81 -6.37 3.76
N GLU A 128 22.67 -5.12 4.21
CA GLU A 128 21.73 -4.68 5.22
C GLU A 128 20.74 -3.72 4.57
N ILE A 129 19.44 -3.88 4.83
CA ILE A 129 18.39 -3.04 4.25
C ILE A 129 17.37 -2.71 5.34
N ILE A 130 17.06 -1.42 5.49
CA ILE A 130 16.02 -0.93 6.40
C ILE A 130 14.68 -0.97 5.67
N VAL A 131 13.70 -1.67 6.24
CA VAL A 131 12.38 -1.89 5.63
C VAL A 131 11.31 -1.17 6.43
N VAL A 132 10.69 -0.16 5.82
CA VAL A 132 9.69 0.72 6.44
C VAL A 132 8.30 0.37 5.90
N THR A 133 7.72 -0.70 6.46
CA THR A 133 6.36 -1.19 6.19
C THR A 133 5.93 -2.16 7.29
N GLU A 134 4.82 -2.87 7.10
CA GLU A 134 4.34 -3.88 8.05
C GLU A 134 5.35 -5.02 8.26
N ALA A 135 5.57 -5.42 9.53
CA ALA A 135 6.65 -6.33 9.92
C ALA A 135 6.55 -7.75 9.34
N GLY A 136 5.36 -8.20 8.91
CA GLY A 136 5.18 -9.47 8.21
C GLY A 136 5.98 -9.57 6.91
N LEU A 137 6.30 -8.44 6.26
CA LEU A 137 7.16 -8.46 5.08
C LEU A 137 8.59 -8.93 5.41
N LEU A 138 9.10 -8.61 6.60
CA LEU A 138 10.45 -9.02 7.03
C LEU A 138 10.57 -10.55 7.08
N HIS A 139 9.52 -11.24 7.51
CA HIS A 139 9.51 -12.70 7.51
C HIS A 139 9.66 -13.27 6.09
N ARG A 140 8.89 -12.74 5.13
CA ARG A 140 8.98 -13.13 3.72
C ARG A 140 10.37 -12.84 3.14
N LEU A 141 10.91 -11.64 3.39
CA LEU A 141 12.24 -11.24 2.93
C LEU A 141 13.34 -12.17 3.46
N ARG A 142 13.33 -12.50 4.76
CA ARG A 142 14.28 -13.45 5.36
C ARG A 142 14.17 -14.86 4.78
N LYS A 143 12.96 -15.29 4.41
CA LYS A 143 12.73 -16.59 3.79
C LYS A 143 13.23 -16.62 2.34
N GLU A 144 12.98 -15.57 1.57
CA GLU A 144 13.35 -15.51 0.15
C GLU A 144 14.81 -15.08 -0.10
N ILE A 145 15.41 -14.35 0.84
CA ILE A 145 16.74 -13.72 0.70
C ILE A 145 17.55 -13.92 2.00
N PRO A 146 17.84 -15.16 2.41
CA PRO A 146 18.42 -15.49 3.72
C PRO A 146 19.83 -14.92 3.93
N GLN A 147 20.54 -14.56 2.86
CA GLN A 147 21.90 -14.02 2.89
C GLN A 147 21.96 -12.53 3.30
N LYS A 148 20.83 -11.83 3.33
CA LYS A 148 20.74 -10.42 3.67
C LYS A 148 20.13 -10.20 5.05
N ILE A 149 20.45 -9.05 5.62
CA ILE A 149 19.94 -8.61 6.92
C ILE A 149 18.85 -7.57 6.66
N PHE A 150 17.64 -7.85 7.14
CA PHE A 150 16.50 -6.95 7.05
C PHE A 150 16.19 -6.34 8.40
N ILE A 151 16.39 -5.02 8.48
CA ILE A 151 16.24 -4.21 9.69
C ILE A 151 14.83 -3.60 9.67
N PRO A 152 14.00 -3.82 10.71
CA PRO A 152 12.70 -3.17 10.81
C PRO A 152 12.88 -1.65 10.96
N GLY A 153 12.14 -0.87 10.19
CA GLY A 153 12.01 0.56 10.46
C GLY A 153 11.42 0.80 11.86
N PRO A 154 11.99 1.69 12.69
CA PRO A 154 11.45 1.97 14.02
C PRO A 154 10.20 2.86 13.95
N THR A 155 9.23 2.60 14.83
CA THR A 155 8.20 3.58 15.21
C THR A 155 8.53 4.17 16.59
N GLU A 156 7.84 5.24 17.00
CA GLU A 156 8.07 5.85 18.32
C GLU A 156 7.52 5.03 19.49
N ASN A 157 6.51 4.20 19.25
CA ASN A 157 5.79 3.49 20.33
C ASN A 157 6.16 2.00 20.44
N CYS A 158 6.75 1.38 19.38
CA CYS A 158 7.22 -0.01 19.37
C CYS A 158 7.86 -0.37 18.02
N PHE A 159 8.86 -1.26 17.97
CA PHE A 159 9.41 -1.82 16.72
C PHE A 159 8.44 -2.76 15.96
N CYS A 160 7.23 -2.97 16.48
CA CYS A 160 6.36 -4.02 16.00
C CYS A 160 5.72 -3.69 14.65
N GLY A 161 5.31 -2.44 14.36
CA GLY A 161 4.81 -2.06 13.03
C GLY A 161 3.76 -3.03 12.45
N GLU A 162 2.96 -3.68 13.31
CA GLU A 162 2.09 -4.78 12.92
C GLU A 162 0.67 -4.29 12.69
N CYS A 163 0.07 -4.74 11.58
CA CYS A 163 -1.34 -4.50 11.35
C CYS A 163 -2.18 -5.47 12.20
N ARG A 164 -2.81 -4.98 13.27
CA ARG A 164 -3.68 -5.75 14.17
C ARG A 164 -4.73 -6.54 13.40
N PHE A 165 -5.32 -5.95 12.36
CA PHE A 165 -6.33 -6.61 11.54
C PHE A 165 -5.75 -7.77 10.72
N MET A 166 -4.52 -7.66 10.22
CA MET A 166 -3.84 -8.79 9.55
C MET A 166 -3.53 -9.92 10.53
N LYS A 167 -3.13 -9.59 11.77
CA LYS A 167 -2.84 -10.58 12.82
C LYS A 167 -4.09 -11.22 13.45
N MET A 168 -5.29 -10.85 13.00
CA MET A 168 -6.51 -11.54 13.42
C MET A 168 -6.60 -12.97 12.86
N ASN A 169 -5.85 -13.28 11.80
CA ASN A 169 -5.75 -14.61 11.22
C ASN A 169 -4.72 -15.45 11.98
N THR A 170 -5.15 -16.58 12.53
CA THR A 170 -4.29 -17.52 13.26
C THR A 170 -4.34 -18.90 12.61
N LEU A 171 -3.40 -19.79 12.97
CA LEU A 171 -3.38 -21.16 12.44
C LEU A 171 -4.64 -21.93 12.81
N GLU A 172 -5.15 -21.75 14.02
CA GLU A 172 -6.38 -22.38 14.51
C GLU A 172 -7.59 -21.90 13.72
N LYS A 173 -7.68 -20.59 13.44
CA LYS A 173 -8.77 -20.04 12.61
C LYS A 173 -8.67 -20.51 11.17
N ALA A 174 -7.46 -20.64 10.61
CA ALA A 174 -7.27 -21.18 9.27
C ALA A 174 -7.68 -22.65 9.19
N TYR A 175 -7.30 -23.45 10.18
CA TYR A 175 -7.74 -24.84 10.32
C TYR A 175 -9.26 -24.93 10.41
N ASP A 176 -9.87 -24.15 11.30
CA ASP A 176 -11.32 -24.11 11.48
C ASP A 176 -12.05 -23.67 10.21
N ALA A 177 -11.49 -22.70 9.48
CA ALA A 177 -12.08 -22.22 8.24
C ALA A 177 -12.08 -23.28 7.13
N LEU A 178 -11.01 -24.09 7.05
CA LEU A 178 -10.93 -25.21 6.11
C LEU A 178 -11.82 -26.39 6.54
N LEU A 179 -11.93 -26.65 7.84
CA LEU A 179 -12.74 -27.74 8.38
C LEU A 179 -14.25 -27.44 8.26
N LYS A 180 -14.65 -26.21 8.58
CA LYS A 180 -16.06 -25.79 8.66
C LYS A 180 -16.55 -25.11 7.37
N MET A 181 -15.64 -24.72 6.48
CA MET A 181 -15.93 -23.90 5.29
C MET A 181 -16.56 -22.54 5.64
N GLU A 182 -16.15 -21.95 6.76
CA GLU A 182 -16.67 -20.69 7.31
C GLU A 182 -15.53 -19.73 7.74
N PRO A 183 -15.74 -18.40 7.73
CA PRO A 183 -16.95 -17.70 7.33
C PRO A 183 -17.09 -17.60 5.81
N GLU A 184 -18.30 -17.83 5.30
CA GLU A 184 -18.66 -17.48 3.93
C GLU A 184 -18.81 -15.96 3.79
N ILE A 185 -18.18 -15.37 2.77
CA ILE A 185 -18.32 -13.95 2.47
C ILE A 185 -19.47 -13.77 1.48
N ILE A 186 -20.65 -13.42 2.00
CA ILE A 186 -21.85 -13.20 1.20
C ILE A 186 -21.96 -11.72 0.82
N LEU A 187 -22.16 -11.44 -0.48
CA LEU A 187 -22.38 -10.09 -1.01
C LEU A 187 -23.63 -10.07 -1.89
N PRO A 188 -24.46 -9.00 -1.84
CA PRO A 188 -25.56 -8.85 -2.79
C PRO A 188 -25.04 -8.83 -4.24
N GLU A 189 -25.63 -9.64 -5.13
CA GLU A 189 -25.13 -9.79 -6.50
C GLU A 189 -25.11 -8.47 -7.29
N SER A 190 -26.07 -7.58 -7.03
CA SER A 190 -26.09 -6.23 -7.61
C SER A 190 -24.89 -5.39 -7.20
N LEU A 191 -24.44 -5.52 -5.95
CA LEU A 191 -23.24 -4.85 -5.45
C LEU A 191 -21.98 -5.48 -6.05
N ARG A 192 -21.91 -6.81 -6.06
CA ARG A 192 -20.77 -7.57 -6.61
C ARG A 192 -20.50 -7.20 -8.07
N LYS A 193 -21.53 -7.24 -8.93
CA LYS A 193 -21.44 -6.85 -10.35
C LYS A 193 -20.92 -5.44 -10.55
N ARG A 194 -21.41 -4.47 -9.77
CA ARG A 194 -20.93 -3.08 -9.87
C ARG A 194 -19.50 -2.90 -9.38
N ALA A 195 -19.11 -3.59 -8.31
CA ALA A 195 -17.74 -3.54 -7.77
C ALA A 195 -16.73 -4.25 -8.67
N GLU A 196 -17.16 -5.24 -9.46
CA GLU A 196 -16.33 -5.99 -10.41
C GLU A 196 -15.85 -5.13 -11.58
N VAL A 197 -16.71 -4.27 -12.14
CA VAL A 197 -16.39 -3.43 -13.31
C VAL A 197 -15.08 -2.63 -13.14
N PRO A 198 -14.88 -1.83 -12.08
CA PRO A 198 -13.64 -1.07 -11.92
C PRO A 198 -12.41 -1.93 -11.55
N ILE A 199 -12.62 -3.15 -11.03
CA ILE A 199 -11.53 -4.12 -10.81
C ILE A 199 -11.06 -4.69 -12.15
N LEU A 200 -11.99 -5.11 -13.01
CA LEU A 200 -11.65 -5.61 -14.34
C LEU A 200 -10.92 -4.54 -15.16
N ARG A 201 -11.39 -3.28 -15.09
CA ARG A 201 -10.71 -2.15 -15.71
C ARG A 201 -9.28 -1.94 -15.17
N MET A 202 -9.08 -2.07 -13.86
CA MET A 202 -7.73 -2.03 -13.27
C MET A 202 -6.84 -3.11 -13.89
N LEU A 203 -7.34 -4.35 -14.00
CA LEU A 203 -6.59 -5.48 -14.54
C LEU A 203 -6.24 -5.27 -16.02
N GLU A 204 -7.19 -4.81 -16.83
CA GLU A 204 -6.98 -4.47 -18.25
C GLU A 204 -5.89 -3.41 -18.42
N LEU A 205 -5.95 -2.33 -17.64
CA LEU A 205 -4.95 -1.26 -17.66
C LEU A 205 -3.60 -1.69 -17.08
N SER A 206 -3.55 -2.76 -16.29
CA SER A 206 -2.32 -3.24 -15.62
C SER A 206 -1.60 -4.34 -16.39
N ARG A 207 -2.14 -4.80 -17.52
CA ARG A 207 -1.43 -5.69 -18.45
C ARG A 207 -0.17 -5.07 -19.05
#